data_AF-A0A1F3VI76-F1
#
_entry.id   AF-A0A1F3VI76-F1
#
_cell.length_a   1.000
_cell.length_b   1.000
_cell.length_c   1.000
_cell.angle_alpha   90.00
_cell.angle_beta   90.00
_cell.angle_gamma   90.00
#
_symmetry.space_group_name_H-M   'P 1'
#
loop_
_entity.id
_entity.type
_entity.pdbx_description
1 polymer ?
#
loop_
_entity_poly.entity_id
_entity_poly.type
_entity_poly.pdbx_seq_one_letter_code
_entity_poly.pdbx_strand_id
1 'polypeptide(L)'
;MKKLLLSAIFLLSSSLFASNYPADYCAQVARFQSDAHVLFGTVSSGCMTTKYLIGYKNGGIFGSKDSIDAVITLHCTNFGNYSIQDTQVYRIEREWNGTGLLSIPIDFRYSSCRNGLAVTSVEIAFAVKGQWDSRYGQNYKFDLQNRDDNVRQYKSSNYSYHDSVSSDIWDFVVDLMRE
;
A
#
# COMPACT_ATOMS: atom_id res chain seq x y z
N MET A 1 -36.31 37.51 -53.96
CA MET A 1 -36.10 37.47 -52.49
C MET A 1 -35.13 36.33 -52.17
N LYS A 2 -33.84 36.63 -51.97
CA LYS A 2 -32.79 35.65 -51.66
C LYS A 2 -32.83 35.38 -50.14
N LYS A 3 -33.17 34.15 -49.74
CA LYS A 3 -33.14 33.74 -48.33
C LYS A 3 -31.70 33.38 -47.94
N LEU A 4 -31.14 34.16 -47.03
CA LEU A 4 -29.92 33.84 -46.28
C LEU A 4 -30.20 32.60 -45.42
N LEU A 5 -29.38 31.56 -45.57
CA LEU A 5 -29.29 30.46 -44.62
C LEU A 5 -27.97 30.64 -43.86
N LEU A 6 -28.10 31.19 -42.65
CA LEU A 6 -27.05 31.28 -41.65
C LEU A 6 -26.82 29.85 -41.11
N SER A 7 -25.73 29.21 -41.53
CA SER A 7 -25.32 27.93 -40.93
C SER A 7 -24.69 28.21 -39.57
N ALA A 8 -25.48 28.09 -38.50
CA ALA A 8 -24.99 28.10 -37.13
C ALA A 8 -24.08 26.87 -36.92
N ILE A 9 -22.77 27.09 -36.86
CA ILE A 9 -21.81 26.08 -36.42
C ILE A 9 -22.03 25.91 -34.92
N PHE A 10 -22.79 24.89 -34.54
CA PHE A 10 -22.78 24.39 -33.17
C PHE A 10 -21.37 23.86 -32.89
N LEU A 11 -20.55 24.67 -32.24
CA LEU A 11 -19.35 24.24 -31.54
C LEU A 11 -19.81 23.36 -30.37
N LEU A 12 -20.01 22.07 -30.64
CA LEU A 12 -19.98 21.05 -29.63
C LEU A 12 -18.56 21.04 -29.08
N SER A 13 -18.34 21.78 -27.99
CA SER A 13 -17.19 21.58 -27.12
C SER A 13 -17.36 20.19 -26.48
N SER A 14 -17.00 19.15 -27.22
CA SER A 14 -16.73 17.86 -26.61
C SER A 14 -15.55 18.08 -25.69
N SER A 15 -15.82 18.08 -24.38
CA SER A 15 -14.80 17.82 -23.37
C SER A 15 -14.29 16.40 -23.65
N LEU A 16 -13.31 16.31 -24.53
CA LEU A 16 -12.49 15.14 -24.79
C LEU A 16 -11.74 14.83 -23.49
N PHE A 17 -12.32 14.01 -22.62
CA PHE A 17 -11.54 13.30 -21.61
C PHE A 17 -10.67 12.30 -22.37
N ALA A 18 -9.46 12.74 -22.67
CA ALA A 18 -8.44 11.97 -23.35
C ALA A 18 -7.86 10.90 -22.42
N SER A 19 -8.56 9.76 -22.28
CA SER A 19 -7.96 8.45 -22.03
C SER A 19 -9.03 7.36 -21.95
N ASN A 20 -8.92 6.29 -22.76
CA ASN A 20 -9.76 5.09 -22.73
C ASN A 20 -9.51 4.20 -21.47
N TYR A 21 -9.25 4.79 -20.31
CA TYR A 21 -9.08 4.02 -19.09
C TYR A 21 -10.44 3.47 -18.62
N PRO A 22 -10.48 2.26 -18.06
CA PRO A 22 -11.67 1.73 -17.40
C PRO A 22 -12.24 2.72 -16.38
N ALA A 23 -13.55 2.72 -16.19
CA ALA A 23 -14.22 3.62 -15.26
C ALA A 23 -13.70 3.52 -13.81
N ASP A 24 -13.08 2.38 -13.45
CA ASP A 24 -12.51 2.04 -12.15
C ASP A 24 -10.99 2.21 -12.07
N TYR A 25 -10.35 2.87 -13.05
CA TYR A 25 -8.90 3.02 -13.10
C TYR A 25 -8.30 3.69 -11.85
N CYS A 26 -8.98 4.70 -11.30
CA CYS A 26 -8.57 5.36 -10.06
C CYS A 26 -9.09 4.68 -8.78
N ALA A 27 -9.86 3.59 -8.89
CA ALA A 27 -10.33 2.87 -7.71
C ALA A 27 -9.14 2.17 -7.02
N GLN A 28 -9.01 2.36 -5.71
CA GLN A 28 -7.91 1.80 -4.95
C GLN A 28 -8.12 0.31 -4.70
N VAL A 29 -7.05 -0.47 -4.80
CA VAL A 29 -7.03 -1.89 -4.47
C VAL A 29 -6.03 -2.13 -3.35
N ALA A 30 -6.54 -2.61 -2.21
CA ALA A 30 -5.80 -3.06 -1.06
C ALA A 30 -5.46 -4.56 -1.21
N ARG A 31 -4.22 -4.94 -0.94
CA ARG A 31 -3.77 -6.34 -0.90
C ARG A 31 -2.88 -6.56 0.30
N PHE A 32 -3.29 -7.46 1.18
CA PHE A 32 -2.67 -7.65 2.49
C PHE A 32 -2.40 -9.12 2.77
N GLN A 33 -1.26 -9.37 3.38
CA GLN A 33 -0.82 -10.66 3.90
C GLN A 33 -0.65 -10.53 5.41
N SER A 34 -1.00 -11.59 6.13
CA SER A 34 -0.77 -11.67 7.58
C SER A 34 0.21 -12.81 7.89
N ASP A 35 1.13 -12.54 8.78
CA ASP A 35 2.03 -13.52 9.36
C ASP A 35 2.05 -13.36 10.89
N ALA A 36 1.42 -14.32 11.58
CA ALA A 36 1.15 -14.25 13.01
C ALA A 36 0.49 -12.92 13.41
N HIS A 37 1.22 -12.04 14.09
CA HIS A 37 0.74 -10.74 14.54
C HIS A 37 1.11 -9.59 13.59
N VAL A 38 1.71 -9.88 12.45
CA VAL A 38 2.20 -8.85 11.52
C VAL A 38 1.33 -8.83 10.28
N LEU A 39 0.90 -7.63 9.91
CA LEU A 39 0.13 -7.36 8.72
C LEU A 39 1.00 -6.52 7.78
N PHE A 40 1.15 -6.93 6.53
CA PHE A 40 1.83 -6.13 5.52
C PHE A 40 0.99 -6.10 4.25
N GLY A 41 0.93 -4.95 3.60
CA GLY A 41 0.21 -4.86 2.35
C GLY A 41 0.44 -3.60 1.57
N THR A 42 -0.22 -3.57 0.43
CA THR A 42 -0.14 -2.50 -0.55
C THR A 42 -1.51 -1.93 -0.83
N VAL A 43 -1.55 -0.63 -1.11
CA VAL A 43 -2.72 0.08 -1.64
C VAL A 43 -2.28 0.77 -2.91
N SER A 44 -2.92 0.45 -4.03
CA SER A 44 -2.57 1.03 -5.33
C SER A 44 -3.79 1.27 -6.22
N SER A 45 -3.65 2.23 -7.13
CA SER A 45 -4.60 2.49 -8.22
C SER A 45 -3.84 3.02 -9.42
N GLY A 46 -4.52 3.18 -10.56
CA GLY A 46 -3.94 3.83 -11.73
C GLY A 46 -3.60 5.32 -11.52
N CYS A 47 -4.16 5.94 -10.49
CA CYS A 47 -4.08 7.39 -10.26
C CYS A 47 -3.28 7.75 -9.00
N MET A 48 -2.67 6.77 -8.32
CA MET A 48 -1.87 6.99 -7.13
C MET A 48 -0.57 6.18 -7.16
N THR A 49 0.43 6.61 -6.40
CA THR A 49 1.60 5.76 -6.17
C THR A 49 1.24 4.65 -5.19
N THR A 50 1.76 3.44 -5.40
CA THR A 50 1.59 2.34 -4.44
C THR A 50 2.05 2.77 -3.05
N LYS A 51 1.13 2.69 -2.09
CA LYS A 51 1.39 2.87 -0.67
C LYS A 51 1.56 1.53 -0.01
N TYR A 52 2.40 1.50 1.01
CA TYR A 52 2.64 0.31 1.83
C TYR A 52 2.14 0.59 3.24
N LEU A 53 1.45 -0.37 3.83
CA LEU A 53 1.03 -0.30 5.23
C LEU A 53 1.62 -1.48 6.00
N ILE A 54 2.03 -1.21 7.24
CA ILE A 54 2.49 -2.22 8.20
C ILE A 54 1.63 -2.13 9.44
N GLY A 55 1.05 -3.25 9.82
CA GLY A 55 0.32 -3.42 11.06
C GLY A 55 1.02 -4.41 11.99
N TYR A 56 0.93 -4.15 13.29
CA TYR A 56 1.29 -5.08 14.35
C TYR A 56 0.08 -5.29 15.27
N LYS A 57 -0.56 -6.46 15.16
CA LYS A 57 -1.80 -6.81 15.84
C LYS A 57 -1.63 -6.79 17.36
N ASN A 58 -2.70 -6.43 18.07
CA ASN A 58 -2.70 -6.30 19.54
C ASN A 58 -2.29 -7.62 20.27
N GLY A 59 -2.49 -8.77 19.64
CA GLY A 59 -2.09 -10.07 20.20
C GLY A 59 -0.58 -10.33 20.27
N GLY A 60 0.25 -9.54 19.60
CA GLY A 60 1.71 -9.69 19.63
C GLY A 60 2.34 -9.15 20.92
N ILE A 61 3.61 -9.48 21.15
CA ILE A 61 4.34 -9.09 22.37
C ILE A 61 4.43 -7.57 22.59
N PHE A 62 4.33 -6.78 21.52
CA PHE A 62 4.30 -5.32 21.60
C PHE A 62 2.93 -4.69 21.32
N GLY A 63 1.86 -5.48 21.19
CA GLY A 63 0.55 -5.01 20.73
C GLY A 63 -0.08 -3.95 21.64
N SER A 64 0.26 -3.96 22.93
CA SER A 64 -0.22 -3.00 23.93
C SER A 64 0.61 -1.71 24.02
N LYS A 65 1.70 -1.56 23.24
CA LYS A 65 2.53 -0.35 23.25
C LYS A 65 1.87 0.79 22.47
N ASP A 66 2.22 2.03 22.81
CA ASP A 66 1.73 3.21 22.09
C ASP A 66 2.43 3.40 20.75
N SER A 67 3.64 2.86 20.62
CA SER A 67 4.48 3.01 19.45
C SER A 67 5.59 1.97 19.45
N ILE A 68 5.97 1.49 18.27
CA ILE A 68 7.13 0.61 18.06
C ILE A 68 7.87 1.02 16.79
N ASP A 69 9.14 0.63 16.68
CA ASP A 69 9.91 0.83 15.46
C ASP A 69 9.81 -0.44 14.60
N ALA A 70 9.34 -0.30 13.37
CA ALA A 70 9.37 -1.33 12.35
C ALA A 70 10.64 -1.17 11.51
N VAL A 71 11.55 -2.13 11.63
CA VAL A 71 12.76 -2.24 10.82
C VAL A 71 12.41 -3.08 9.59
N ILE A 72 12.42 -2.44 8.44
CA ILE A 72 12.00 -3.03 7.16
C ILE A 72 13.23 -3.21 6.30
N THR A 73 13.47 -4.42 5.81
CA THR A 73 14.45 -4.70 4.76
C THR A 73 13.71 -5.03 3.48
N LEU A 74 13.88 -4.19 2.47
CA LEU A 74 13.37 -4.41 1.12
C LEU A 74 14.39 -5.25 0.35
N HIS A 75 13.94 -6.33 -0.29
CA HIS A 75 14.75 -7.11 -1.21
C HIS A 75 14.28 -6.84 -2.63
N CYS A 76 15.19 -6.43 -3.50
CA CYS A 76 14.84 -5.89 -4.81
C CYS A 76 15.72 -6.48 -5.90
N THR A 77 15.11 -6.96 -6.99
CA THR A 77 15.84 -7.61 -8.09
C THR A 77 15.52 -6.99 -9.45
N ASN A 78 16.46 -7.13 -10.38
CA ASN A 78 16.25 -6.86 -11.82
C ASN A 78 16.25 -8.18 -12.62
N PHE A 79 15.76 -8.11 -13.86
CA PHE A 79 15.88 -9.13 -14.90
C PHE A 79 17.32 -9.60 -15.20
N GLY A 80 18.34 -8.93 -14.67
CA GLY A 80 19.76 -9.29 -14.80
C GLY A 80 20.42 -9.93 -13.58
N ASN A 81 19.67 -10.48 -12.62
CA ASN A 81 20.16 -11.08 -11.35
C ASN A 81 20.87 -10.11 -10.39
N TYR A 82 20.80 -8.81 -10.63
CA TYR A 82 21.25 -7.81 -9.67
C TYR A 82 20.26 -7.75 -8.51
N SER A 83 20.75 -7.90 -7.28
CA SER A 83 19.97 -7.87 -6.05
C SER A 83 20.50 -6.79 -5.12
N ILE A 84 19.61 -5.92 -4.64
CA ILE A 84 19.89 -4.92 -3.60
C ILE A 84 19.01 -5.23 -2.39
N GLN A 85 19.55 -4.93 -1.22
CA GLN A 85 18.79 -4.81 0.02
C GLN A 85 18.80 -3.37 0.51
N ASP A 86 17.64 -2.87 0.93
CA ASP A 86 17.48 -1.54 1.51
C ASP A 86 16.80 -1.63 2.88
N THR A 87 17.48 -1.23 3.95
CA THR A 87 16.91 -1.26 5.30
C THR A 87 16.48 0.13 5.73
N GLN A 88 15.22 0.24 6.17
CA GLN A 88 14.60 1.47 6.61
C GLN A 88 13.89 1.25 7.94
N VAL A 89 13.76 2.31 8.75
CA VAL A 89 13.08 2.23 10.04
C VAL A 89 11.90 3.19 10.04
N TYR A 90 10.72 2.67 10.36
CA TYR A 90 9.49 3.43 10.46
C TYR A 90 8.91 3.27 11.84
N ARG A 91 8.61 4.40 12.49
CA ARG A 91 7.83 4.38 13.71
C ARG A 91 6.37 4.15 13.37
N ILE A 92 5.78 3.12 13.96
CA ILE A 92 4.33 2.85 13.87
C ILE A 92 3.69 3.10 15.22
N GLU A 93 2.46 3.58 15.21
CA GLU A 93 1.78 4.08 16.41
C GLU A 93 0.48 3.33 16.63
N ARG A 94 -0.07 3.46 17.84
CA ARG A 94 -1.34 2.85 18.23
C ARG A 94 -2.43 3.25 17.23
N GLU A 95 -3.08 2.23 16.67
CA GLU A 95 -4.24 2.39 15.82
C GLU A 95 -5.44 2.83 16.67
N TRP A 96 -6.26 3.75 16.16
CA TRP A 96 -7.34 4.42 16.92
C TRP A 96 -8.32 3.42 17.55
N ASN A 97 -8.72 2.38 16.81
CA ASN A 97 -9.66 1.36 17.25
C ASN A 97 -9.04 0.35 18.23
N GLY A 98 -7.78 0.51 18.62
CA GLY A 98 -7.10 -0.34 19.58
C GLY A 98 -6.81 -1.75 19.05
N THR A 99 -6.82 -1.94 17.72
CA THR A 99 -6.56 -3.25 17.09
C THR A 99 -5.07 -3.62 17.05
N GLY A 100 -4.21 -2.69 17.48
CA GLY A 100 -2.76 -2.86 17.58
C GLY A 100 -2.06 -1.56 17.22
N LEU A 101 -0.99 -1.67 16.44
CA LEU A 101 -0.25 -0.55 15.89
C LEU A 101 -0.31 -0.57 14.36
N LEU A 102 -0.38 0.59 13.75
CA LEU A 102 -0.51 0.72 12.30
C LEU A 102 0.35 1.88 11.81
N SER A 103 1.03 1.68 10.69
CA SER A 103 1.82 2.72 10.05
C SER A 103 0.90 3.76 9.39
N ILE A 104 1.40 4.98 9.26
CA ILE A 104 0.94 5.87 8.19
C ILE A 104 1.28 5.26 6.82
N PRO A 105 0.68 5.73 5.70
CA PRO A 105 1.06 5.28 4.37
C PRO A 105 2.56 5.48 4.09
N ILE A 106 3.27 4.37 3.88
CA ILE A 106 4.69 4.35 3.58
C ILE A 106 4.89 4.39 2.06
N ASP A 107 5.94 5.10 1.65
CA ASP A 107 6.29 5.26 0.26
C ASP A 107 7.76 4.93 0.01
N PHE A 108 8.00 3.82 -0.67
CA PHE A 108 9.35 3.38 -1.01
C PHE A 108 9.91 4.06 -2.26
N ARG A 109 9.29 5.14 -2.78
CA ARG A 109 9.80 5.90 -3.95
C ARG A 109 11.25 6.38 -3.78
N TYR A 110 11.70 6.58 -2.56
CA TYR A 110 13.07 7.03 -2.24
C TYR A 110 14.02 5.91 -1.79
N SER A 111 13.56 4.66 -1.80
CA SER A 111 14.41 3.49 -1.48
C SER A 111 15.53 3.29 -2.50
N SER A 112 16.60 2.62 -2.08
CA SER A 112 17.67 2.20 -3.01
C SER A 112 17.21 1.12 -4.01
N CYS A 113 16.01 0.56 -3.82
CA CYS A 113 15.30 -0.23 -4.82
C CYS A 113 14.82 0.56 -6.04
N ARG A 114 15.04 1.88 -6.08
CA ARG A 114 14.79 2.69 -7.27
C ARG A 114 15.77 2.31 -8.40
N ASN A 115 15.35 2.51 -9.66
CA ASN A 115 16.07 2.19 -10.93
C ASN A 115 15.67 0.87 -11.61
N GLY A 116 14.36 0.61 -11.75
CA GLY A 116 13.86 -0.55 -12.50
C GLY A 116 14.02 -1.88 -11.76
N LEU A 117 14.33 -1.85 -10.46
CA LEU A 117 14.28 -3.01 -9.59
C LEU A 117 12.85 -3.18 -9.07
N ALA A 118 12.34 -4.41 -9.12
CA ALA A 118 11.08 -4.76 -8.49
C ALA A 118 11.36 -5.16 -7.03
N VAL A 119 10.58 -4.64 -6.09
CA VAL A 119 10.57 -5.17 -4.72
C VAL A 119 10.00 -6.59 -4.78
N THR A 120 10.82 -7.58 -4.44
CA THR A 120 10.47 -8.99 -4.54
C THR A 120 9.94 -9.55 -3.24
N SER A 121 10.54 -9.13 -2.14
CA SER A 121 10.09 -9.48 -0.80
C SER A 121 10.43 -8.37 0.18
N VAL A 122 9.73 -8.38 1.30
CA VAL A 122 9.91 -7.45 2.42
C VAL A 122 10.10 -8.27 3.68
N GLU A 123 11.17 -7.97 4.41
CA GLU A 123 11.41 -8.51 5.73
C GLU A 123 11.16 -7.43 6.78
N ILE A 124 10.53 -7.80 7.88
CA ILE A 124 10.15 -6.88 8.94
C ILE A 124 10.57 -7.45 10.29
N ALA A 125 11.19 -6.63 11.12
CA ALA A 125 11.37 -6.86 12.53
C ALA A 125 10.82 -5.66 13.30
N PHE A 126 10.42 -5.87 14.55
CA PHE A 126 9.93 -4.81 15.42
C PHE A 126 10.85 -4.63 16.61
N ALA A 127 11.04 -3.38 17.00
CA ALA A 127 11.90 -3.02 18.14
C ALA A 127 11.21 -2.04 19.08
N VAL A 128 11.39 -2.27 20.38
CA VAL A 128 10.93 -1.38 21.46
C VAL A 128 11.92 -1.42 22.60
N LYS A 129 12.57 -0.29 22.92
CA LYS A 129 13.46 -0.15 24.10
C LYS A 129 14.49 -1.31 24.23
N GLY A 130 15.09 -1.71 23.11
CA GLY A 130 16.09 -2.79 23.06
C GLY A 130 15.53 -4.22 23.03
N GLN A 131 14.21 -4.39 23.10
CA GLN A 131 13.55 -5.67 22.84
C GLN A 131 13.23 -5.79 21.35
N TRP A 132 13.34 -7.00 20.82
CA TRP A 132 13.09 -7.32 19.42
C TRP A 132 11.98 -8.37 19.27
N ASP A 133 11.18 -8.21 18.22
CA ASP A 133 10.28 -9.23 17.70
C ASP A 133 10.63 -9.50 16.23
N SER A 134 11.13 -10.70 15.95
CA SER A 134 11.65 -11.10 14.63
C SER A 134 11.33 -12.55 14.30
N ARG A 135 10.08 -12.99 14.52
CA ARG A 135 9.59 -14.35 14.21
C ARG A 135 10.61 -15.45 14.55
N TYR A 136 10.90 -15.58 15.85
CA TYR A 136 11.85 -16.57 16.38
C TYR A 136 13.30 -16.43 15.84
N GLY A 137 13.71 -15.21 15.50
CA GLY A 137 15.08 -14.89 15.07
C GLY A 137 15.27 -14.82 13.55
N GLN A 138 14.23 -15.06 12.76
CA GLN A 138 14.20 -14.92 11.31
C GLN A 138 13.05 -13.95 10.98
N ASN A 139 13.35 -12.67 10.74
CA ASN A 139 12.38 -11.60 10.47
C ASN A 139 11.11 -12.05 9.72
N TYR A 140 9.98 -11.42 9.99
CA TYR A 140 8.73 -11.66 9.26
C TYR A 140 8.93 -11.38 7.78
N LYS A 141 8.62 -12.32 6.91
CA LYS A 141 8.90 -12.19 5.47
C LYS A 141 7.61 -12.25 4.65
N PHE A 142 7.46 -11.29 3.75
CA PHE A 142 6.36 -11.17 2.82
C PHE A 142 6.88 -11.19 1.39
N ASP A 143 6.54 -12.23 0.64
CA ASP A 143 6.88 -12.33 -0.78
C ASP A 143 5.82 -11.60 -1.61
N LEU A 144 6.26 -10.63 -2.42
CA LEU A 144 5.36 -9.79 -3.25
C LEU A 144 5.20 -10.30 -4.68
N GLN A 145 6.10 -11.18 -5.11
CA GLN A 145 6.01 -11.82 -6.44
C GLN A 145 5.12 -13.06 -6.43
N ASN A 146 5.09 -13.79 -5.32
CA ASN A 146 4.19 -14.92 -5.17
C ASN A 146 2.81 -14.40 -4.76
N ARG A 147 1.84 -14.57 -5.67
CA ARG A 147 0.43 -14.36 -5.33
C ARG A 147 -0.03 -15.56 -4.50
N ASP A 148 0.31 -15.54 -3.22
CA ASP A 148 -0.18 -16.55 -2.28
C ASP A 148 -1.70 -16.53 -2.19
N ASP A 149 -2.29 -17.71 -1.98
CA ASP A 149 -3.71 -17.90 -1.71
C ASP A 149 -4.18 -17.18 -0.42
N ASN A 150 -3.23 -16.75 0.42
CA ASN A 150 -3.47 -16.07 1.69
C ASN A 150 -3.56 -14.54 1.56
N VAL A 151 -3.50 -13.98 0.34
CA VAL A 151 -3.63 -12.53 0.13
C VAL A 151 -5.10 -12.12 0.25
N ARG A 152 -5.43 -11.34 1.29
CA ARG A 152 -6.73 -10.70 1.45
C ARG A 152 -6.77 -9.44 0.60
N GLN A 153 -7.84 -9.27 -0.18
CA GLN A 153 -7.97 -8.15 -1.11
C GLN A 153 -9.29 -7.42 -0.90
N TYR A 154 -9.24 -6.11 -1.06
CA TYR A 154 -10.42 -5.25 -1.08
C TYR A 154 -10.24 -4.18 -2.14
N LYS A 155 -11.30 -3.91 -2.89
CA LYS A 155 -11.32 -2.85 -3.90
C LYS A 155 -12.29 -1.78 -3.43
N SER A 156 -11.78 -0.57 -3.29
CA SER A 156 -12.59 0.57 -2.91
C SER A 156 -13.63 0.88 -3.98
N SER A 157 -14.83 1.22 -3.52
CA SER A 157 -15.89 1.76 -4.37
C SER A 157 -15.73 3.27 -4.60
N ASN A 158 -14.83 3.92 -3.86
CA ASN A 158 -14.55 5.34 -3.94
C ASN A 158 -13.41 5.63 -4.92
N TYR A 159 -13.61 6.67 -5.73
CA TYR A 159 -12.59 7.20 -6.61
C TYR A 159 -11.74 8.20 -5.84
N SER A 160 -10.47 7.87 -5.60
CA SER A 160 -9.51 8.84 -5.09
C SER A 160 -8.59 9.29 -6.22
N TYR A 161 -8.66 10.58 -6.54
CA TYR A 161 -7.67 11.25 -7.39
C TYR A 161 -6.47 11.77 -6.60
N HIS A 162 -6.43 11.50 -5.29
CA HIS A 162 -5.40 11.96 -4.37
C HIS A 162 -4.52 10.79 -3.92
N ASP A 163 -3.27 11.10 -3.57
CA ASP A 163 -2.25 10.14 -3.13
C ASP A 163 -2.47 9.64 -1.68
N SER A 164 -3.71 9.68 -1.20
CA SER A 164 -4.15 9.28 0.14
C SER A 164 -4.93 7.98 0.09
N VAL A 165 -4.75 7.12 1.09
CA VAL A 165 -5.53 5.86 1.26
C VAL A 165 -6.98 6.19 1.62
N SER A 166 -7.94 5.56 0.95
CA SER A 166 -9.36 5.77 1.17
C SER A 166 -9.83 5.24 2.53
N SER A 167 -10.87 5.85 3.10
CA SER A 167 -11.38 5.48 4.44
C SER A 167 -11.88 4.03 4.51
N ASP A 168 -12.53 3.55 3.46
CA ASP A 168 -13.03 2.17 3.39
C ASP A 168 -11.90 1.13 3.27
N ILE A 169 -10.73 1.52 2.77
CA ILE A 169 -9.52 0.70 2.84
C ILE A 169 -8.97 0.68 4.26
N TRP A 170 -8.99 1.81 4.99
CA TRP A 170 -8.61 1.81 6.40
C TRP A 170 -9.50 0.89 7.23
N ASP A 171 -10.82 0.93 7.01
CA ASP A 171 -11.76 0.03 7.69
C ASP A 171 -11.43 -1.44 7.40
N PHE A 172 -11.20 -1.79 6.13
CA PHE A 172 -10.77 -3.13 5.73
C PHE A 172 -9.47 -3.57 6.44
N VAL A 173 -8.48 -2.69 6.53
CA VAL A 173 -7.19 -2.97 7.19
C VAL A 173 -7.38 -3.17 8.69
N VAL A 174 -8.21 -2.36 9.34
CA VAL A 174 -8.54 -2.48 10.76
C VAL A 174 -9.27 -3.80 11.04
N ASP A 175 -10.16 -4.25 10.14
CA ASP A 175 -10.79 -5.56 10.27
C ASP A 175 -9.77 -6.71 10.19
N LEU A 176 -8.82 -6.65 9.27
CA LEU A 176 -7.73 -7.64 9.21
C LEU A 176 -6.84 -7.63 10.47
N MET A 177 -6.72 -6.49 11.16
CA MET A 177 -5.97 -6.36 12.41
C MET A 177 -6.68 -7.02 13.60
N ARG A 178 -8.01 -7.23 13.52
CA ARG A 178 -8.83 -7.88 14.57
C ARG A 178 -8.81 -9.40 14.49
N GLU A 179 -8.56 -9.96 13.31
CA GLU A 179 -8.43 -11.41 13.07
C GLU A 179 -7.19 -12.00 13.76
#